data_AF-A0A9P9YS96-F1
#
_entry.id   AF-A0A9P9YS96-F1
#
_cell.length_a   1.000
_cell.length_b   1.000
_cell.length_c   1.000
_cell.angle_alpha   90.00
_cell.angle_beta   90.00
_cell.angle_gamma   90.00
#
_symmetry.space_group_name_H-M   'P 1'
#
loop_
_entity.id
_entity.type
_entity.pdbx_description
1 polymer ?
#
loop_
_entity_poly.entity_id
_entity_poly.type
_entity_poly.pdbx_seq_one_letter_code
_entity_poly.pdbx_strand_id
1 'polypeptide(L)'
;MARVEESHYRRLFREFLRQSYINGLHPFLYHSPVRYAKALWLAVLTALVIYTHIVIVDLTQEYLVQPTEIHKAPDLVHVANSPFPAVGVCTANKISQRLLRDYAVKL
;
A
#
# COMPACT_ATOMS: atom_id res chain seq x y z
N MET A 1 -25.72 26.36 -38.06
CA MET A 1 -24.68 26.42 -37.01
C MET A 1 -24.25 25.03 -36.53
N ALA A 2 -25.18 24.12 -36.21
CA ALA A 2 -24.87 22.75 -35.72
C ALA A 2 -23.87 21.92 -36.58
N ARG A 3 -23.95 21.99 -37.92
CA ARG A 3 -22.99 21.26 -38.81
C ARG A 3 -21.54 21.74 -38.71
N VAL A 4 -21.33 23.01 -38.35
CA VAL A 4 -19.99 23.61 -38.25
C VAL A 4 -19.35 23.24 -36.91
N GLU A 5 -20.13 23.15 -35.84
CA GLU A 5 -19.65 22.65 -34.55
C GLU A 5 -19.25 21.17 -34.63
N GLU A 6 -20.05 20.33 -35.29
CA GLU A 6 -19.76 18.89 -35.38
C GLU A 6 -18.44 18.60 -36.11
N SER A 7 -18.13 19.37 -37.16
CA SER A 7 -16.86 19.24 -37.89
C SER A 7 -15.66 19.74 -37.07
N HIS A 8 -15.85 20.79 -36.27
CA HIS A 8 -14.83 21.29 -35.35
C HIS A 8 -14.53 20.28 -34.24
N TYR A 9 -15.56 19.74 -33.57
CA TYR A 9 -15.40 18.73 -32.53
C TYR A 9 -14.69 17.47 -33.02
N ARG A 10 -15.05 16.96 -34.20
CA ARG A 10 -14.38 15.80 -34.80
C ARG A 10 -12.89 16.06 -35.08
N ARG A 11 -12.55 17.28 -35.49
CA ARG A 11 -11.16 17.69 -35.73
C ARG A 11 -10.37 17.75 -34.42
N LEU A 12 -10.92 18.43 -33.40
CA LEU A 12 -10.35 18.48 -32.05
C LEU A 12 -10.14 17.09 -31.46
N PHE A 13 -11.14 16.22 -31.56
CA PHE A 13 -11.05 14.85 -31.04
C PHE A 13 -9.95 14.04 -31.75
N ARG A 14 -9.82 14.21 -33.07
CA ARG A 14 -8.76 13.57 -33.85
C ARG A 14 -7.38 14.11 -33.49
N GLU A 15 -7.25 15.41 -33.25
CA GLU A 15 -6.03 16.06 -32.78
C GLU A 15 -5.63 15.51 -31.40
N PHE A 16 -6.60 15.44 -30.48
CA PHE A 16 -6.42 14.90 -29.13
C PHE A 16 -5.92 13.46 -29.16
N LEU A 17 -6.59 12.57 -29.88
CA LEU A 17 -6.17 11.16 -30.02
C LEU A 17 -4.78 11.00 -30.64
N ARG A 18 -4.33 11.99 -31.43
CA ARG A 18 -3.03 11.96 -32.11
C ARG A 18 -1.89 12.49 -31.24
N GLN A 19 -2.17 13.49 -30.40
CA GLN A 19 -1.18 14.13 -29.52
C GLN A 19 -1.21 13.64 -28.07
N SER A 20 -2.15 12.77 -27.70
CA SER A 20 -2.24 12.25 -26.35
C SER A 20 -1.05 11.34 -26.01
N TYR A 21 -0.55 11.46 -24.79
CA TYR A 21 0.42 10.51 -24.20
C TYR A 21 -0.22 9.20 -23.71
N ILE A 22 -1.54 9.04 -23.91
CA ILE A 22 -2.27 7.84 -23.48
C ILE A 22 -2.03 6.74 -24.51
N ASN A 23 -1.23 5.76 -24.10
CA ASN A 23 -0.96 4.58 -24.90
C ASN A 23 -2.27 3.83 -25.21
N GLY A 24 -2.44 3.45 -26.48
CA GLY A 24 -3.62 2.73 -26.92
C GLY A 24 -4.77 3.59 -27.43
N LEU A 25 -4.66 4.92 -27.53
CA LEU A 25 -5.68 5.74 -28.21
C LEU A 25 -5.52 5.78 -29.74
N HIS A 26 -4.31 5.52 -30.24
CA HIS A 26 -4.00 5.51 -31.67
C HIS A 26 -4.83 4.54 -32.54
N PRO A 27 -5.19 3.32 -32.10
CA PRO A 27 -6.02 2.40 -32.88
C PRO A 27 -7.40 2.95 -33.27
N PHE A 28 -7.92 3.98 -32.59
CA PHE A 28 -9.17 4.63 -32.98
C PHE A 28 -9.02 5.54 -34.21
N LEU A 29 -7.82 6.05 -34.47
CA LEU A 29 -7.51 6.91 -35.62
C LEU A 29 -7.41 6.11 -36.92
N TYR A 30 -6.81 4.92 -36.87
CA TYR A 30 -6.57 4.11 -38.05
C TYR A 30 -7.84 3.40 -38.53
N HIS A 31 -7.89 3.14 -39.84
CA HIS A 31 -8.95 2.35 -40.43
C HIS A 31 -8.62 0.86 -40.26
N SER A 32 -9.52 0.11 -39.63
CA SER A 32 -9.36 -1.34 -39.45
C SER A 32 -10.35 -2.09 -40.36
N PRO A 33 -9.93 -3.16 -41.06
CA PRO A 33 -10.81 -3.96 -41.91
C PRO A 33 -11.85 -4.77 -41.10
N VAL A 34 -11.62 -4.95 -39.80
CA VAL A 34 -12.50 -5.68 -38.88
C VAL A 34 -13.63 -4.76 -38.38
N ARG A 35 -14.89 -5.14 -38.62
CA ARG A 35 -16.09 -4.35 -38.31
C ARG A 35 -16.20 -3.92 -36.84
N TYR A 36 -15.76 -4.76 -35.90
CA TYR A 36 -15.90 -4.52 -34.46
C TYR A 36 -14.56 -4.25 -33.75
N ALA A 37 -13.44 -4.09 -34.47
CA ALA A 37 -12.14 -3.92 -33.83
C ALA A 37 -12.09 -2.71 -32.89
N LYS A 38 -12.71 -1.58 -33.27
CA LYS A 38 -12.76 -0.39 -32.40
C LYS A 38 -13.59 -0.62 -31.14
N ALA A 39 -14.70 -1.35 -31.24
CA ALA A 39 -15.55 -1.65 -30.10
C ALA A 39 -14.86 -2.62 -29.13
N LEU A 40 -14.19 -3.66 -29.65
CA LEU A 40 -13.38 -4.57 -28.85
C LEU A 40 -12.21 -3.85 -28.18
N TRP A 41 -11.54 -2.96 -28.91
CA TRP A 41 -10.43 -2.18 -28.38
C TRP A 41 -10.89 -1.22 -27.27
N LEU A 42 -12.06 -0.59 -27.43
CA LEU A 42 -12.68 0.21 -26.39
C LEU A 42 -13.05 -0.62 -25.17
N ALA A 43 -13.60 -1.83 -25.36
CA ALA A 43 -13.90 -2.74 -24.25
C ALA A 43 -12.62 -3.12 -23.48
N VAL A 44 -11.52 -3.42 -24.19
CA VAL A 44 -10.22 -3.72 -23.58
C VAL A 44 -9.68 -2.54 -22.79
N LEU A 45 -9.68 -1.33 -23.35
CA LEU A 45 -9.23 -0.14 -22.64
C LEU A 45 -10.07 0.14 -21.40
N THR A 46 -11.40 0.01 -21.49
CA THR A 46 -12.29 0.17 -20.35
C THR A 46 -12.00 -0.87 -19.27
N ALA A 47 -11.81 -2.14 -19.65
CA ALA A 47 -11.45 -3.20 -18.71
C ALA A 47 -10.11 -2.92 -18.02
N LEU A 48 -9.10 -2.44 -18.75
CA LEU A 48 -7.81 -2.05 -18.19
C LEU A 48 -7.95 -0.90 -17.19
N VAL A 49 -8.71 0.14 -17.53
CA VAL A 49 -8.94 1.28 -16.63
C VAL A 49 -9.64 0.82 -15.34
N ILE A 50 -10.66 -0.04 -15.44
CA ILE A 50 -11.35 -0.58 -14.27
C ILE A 50 -10.39 -1.39 -13.41
N TYR A 51 -9.62 -2.29 -14.03
CA TYR A 51 -8.67 -3.13 -13.31
C TYR A 51 -7.59 -2.32 -12.60
N THR A 52 -6.99 -1.33 -13.27
CA THR A 52 -5.99 -0.47 -12.64
C THR A 52 -6.57 0.35 -11.49
N HIS A 53 -7.82 0.82 -11.60
CA HIS A 53 -8.48 1.50 -10.49
C HIS A 53 -8.66 0.59 -9.27
N ILE A 54 -9.05 -0.67 -9.49
CA ILE A 54 -9.17 -1.65 -8.40
C ILE A 54 -7.83 -1.84 -7.70
N VAL A 55 -6.76 -2.06 -8.46
CA VAL A 55 -5.40 -2.24 -7.91
C VAL A 55 -4.91 -0.99 -7.18
N ILE A 56 -5.17 0.20 -7.71
CA ILE A 56 -4.80 1.45 -7.06
C ILE A 56 -5.51 1.58 -5.71
N VAL A 57 -6.80 1.28 -5.65
CA VAL A 57 -7.57 1.34 -4.40
C VAL A 57 -7.02 0.34 -3.38
N ASP A 58 -6.75 -0.90 -3.79
CA ASP A 58 -6.20 -1.96 -2.95
C ASP A 58 -4.85 -1.56 -2.34
N LEU A 59 -3.91 -1.11 -3.18
CA LEU A 59 -2.60 -0.60 -2.74
C LEU A 59 -2.71 0.62 -1.84
N THR A 60 -3.68 1.50 -2.10
CA THR A 60 -3.90 2.68 -1.26
C THR A 60 -4.40 2.28 0.12
N GLN A 61 -5.27 1.27 0.21
CA GLN A 61 -5.72 0.74 1.49
C GLN A 61 -4.58 0.08 2.26
N GLU A 62 -3.75 -0.72 1.61
CA GLU A 62 -2.58 -1.33 2.24
C GLU A 62 -1.58 -0.28 2.75
N TYR A 63 -1.34 0.77 1.97
CA TYR A 63 -0.52 1.90 2.38
C TYR A 63 -1.08 2.62 3.62
N LEU A 64 -2.40 2.80 3.73
CA LEU A 64 -3.04 3.43 4.88
C LEU A 64 -2.94 2.59 6.16
N VAL A 65 -2.91 1.26 6.02
CA VAL A 65 -2.75 0.34 7.17
C VAL A 65 -1.31 0.38 7.73
N GLN A 66 -0.34 0.87 6.94
CA GLN A 66 1.08 0.97 7.31
C GLN A 66 1.58 -0.29 8.04
N PRO A 67 1.50 -1.48 7.43
CA PRO A 67 2.01 -2.69 8.07
C PRO A 67 3.50 -2.52 8.34
N THR A 68 3.89 -2.58 9.61
CA THR A 68 5.29 -2.43 10.00
C THR A 68 6.04 -3.72 9.71
N GLU A 69 6.99 -3.65 8.77
CA GLU A 69 7.92 -4.75 8.54
C GLU A 69 8.94 -4.82 9.70
N ILE A 70 8.88 -5.89 10.48
CA ILE A 70 9.84 -6.13 11.56
C ILE A 70 11.04 -6.89 10.98
N HIS A 71 12.10 -6.16 10.64
CA HIS A 71 13.36 -6.79 10.24
C HIS A 71 14.20 -7.15 11.47
N LYS A 72 14.49 -8.44 11.66
CA LYS A 72 15.42 -8.91 12.69
C LYS A 72 16.77 -9.21 12.04
N ALA A 73 17.71 -8.29 12.19
CA ALA A 73 19.12 -8.57 11.95
C ALA A 73 19.78 -8.94 13.28
N PRO A 74 20.55 -10.05 13.36
CA PRO A 74 21.38 -10.31 14.53
C PRO A 74 22.52 -9.29 14.55
N ASP A 75 22.37 -8.26 15.36
CA ASP A 75 23.48 -7.35 15.63
C ASP A 75 24.44 -8.07 16.58
N LEU A 76 25.47 -8.69 16.00
CA LEU A 76 26.50 -9.44 16.71
C LEU A 76 27.42 -8.45 17.43
N VAL A 77 26.95 -7.90 18.54
CA VAL A 77 27.77 -7.09 19.43
C VAL A 77 28.69 -8.00 20.24
N HIS A 78 29.96 -7.63 20.34
CA HIS A 78 30.91 -8.33 21.19
C HIS A 78 30.39 -8.33 22.64
N VAL A 79 30.43 -9.47 23.34
CA VAL A 79 29.82 -9.65 24.69
C VAL A 79 30.27 -8.56 25.69
N ALA A 80 31.50 -8.07 25.54
CA ALA A 80 32.05 -6.99 26.37
C ALA A 80 31.34 -5.63 26.23
N ASN A 81 30.60 -5.41 25.12
CA ASN A 81 29.86 -4.18 24.84
C ASN A 81 28.36 -4.32 25.12
N SER A 82 27.90 -5.50 25.56
CA SER A 82 26.50 -5.71 25.96
C SER A 82 26.34 -5.31 27.43
N PRO A 83 25.42 -4.37 27.76
CA PRO A 83 25.18 -4.01 29.15
C PRO A 83 24.67 -5.23 29.92
N PHE A 84 25.23 -5.46 31.10
CA PHE A 84 24.75 -6.54 31.96
C PHE A 84 23.28 -6.30 32.33
N PRO A 85 22.40 -7.30 32.19
CA PRO A 85 20.98 -7.10 32.44
C PRO A 85 20.70 -6.84 33.92
N ALA A 86 19.62 -6.13 34.22
CA ALA A 86 19.14 -6.02 35.58
C ALA A 86 18.69 -7.40 36.09
N VAL A 87 19.38 -7.93 37.09
CA VAL A 87 19.03 -9.22 37.72
C VAL A 87 18.34 -8.96 39.04
N GLY A 88 17.03 -9.17 39.08
CA GLY A 88 16.26 -9.19 40.32
C GLY A 88 16.33 -10.56 40.97
N VAL A 89 16.97 -10.66 42.14
CA VAL A 89 17.02 -11.90 42.95
C VAL A 89 16.05 -11.76 44.11
N CYS A 90 15.04 -12.63 44.14
CA CYS A 90 14.05 -12.69 45.21
C CYS A 90 14.13 -14.03 45.94
N THR A 91 13.90 -14.03 47.25
CA THR A 91 13.74 -15.26 48.03
C THR A 91 12.38 -15.89 47.71
N ALA A 92 12.33 -17.22 47.57
CA ALA A 92 11.06 -17.94 47.44
C ALA A 92 10.16 -17.77 48.67
N ASN A 93 10.78 -17.56 49.83
CA ASN A 93 10.07 -17.22 51.05
C ASN A 93 9.60 -15.76 50.99
N LYS A 94 8.29 -15.55 51.10
CA LYS A 94 7.65 -14.22 51.11
C LYS A 94 7.61 -13.59 52.49
N ILE A 95 7.96 -14.35 53.53
CA ILE A 95 7.72 -13.99 54.92
C ILE A 95 9.01 -14.18 55.73
N SER A 96 9.44 -13.12 56.41
CA SER A 96 10.48 -13.21 57.42
C SER A 96 9.87 -13.52 58.78
N GLN A 97 10.12 -14.73 59.29
CA GLN A 97 9.68 -15.15 60.62
C GLN A 97 10.22 -14.23 61.73
N ARG A 98 11.43 -13.68 61.55
CA ARG A 98 12.02 -12.71 62.46
C ARG A 98 11.20 -11.41 62.50
N LEU A 99 10.87 -10.85 61.33
CA LEU A 99 10.06 -9.64 61.24
C LEU A 99 8.65 -9.84 61.82
N LEU A 100 8.05 -11.02 61.62
CA LEU A 100 6.77 -11.37 62.24
C LEU A 100 6.84 -11.42 63.77
N ARG A 101 7.88 -12.02 64.34
CA ARG A 101 8.07 -12.08 65.79
C ARG A 101 8.28 -10.70 66.40
N ASP A 102 9.11 -9.86 65.78
CA ASP A 102 9.36 -8.49 66.25
C ASP A 102 8.07 -7.64 66.22
N TYR A 103 7.20 -7.84 65.22
CA TYR A 103 5.90 -7.17 65.16
C TYR A 103 4.95 -7.66 66.25
N ALA A 104 4.90 -8.97 66.51
CA ALA A 104 4.03 -9.56 67.53
C ALA A 104 4.40 -9.19 68.97
N VAL A 105 5.68 -8.89 69.25
CA VAL A 105 6.14 -8.43 70.58
C VAL A 105 5.86 -6.95 70.83
N LYS A 106 5.65 -6.16 69.77
CA LYS A 106 5.30 -4.73 69.87
C LYS A 106 3.79 -4.47 70.03
N LEU A 107 2.96 -5.48 69.78
CA LEU A 107 1.51 -5.50 70.04
C LEU A 107 1.25 -5.88 71.50
#